data_AF-A0A5S5AIG6-F1
#
_entry.id   AF-A0A5S5AIG6-F1
#
_cell.length_a   1.000
_cell.length_b   1.000
_cell.length_c   1.000
_cell.angle_alpha   90.00
_cell.angle_beta   90.00
_cell.angle_gamma   90.00
#
_symmetry.space_group_name_H-M   'P 1'
#
loop_
_entity.id
_entity.type
_entity.pdbx_description
1 polymer ?
#
loop_
_entity_poly.entity_id
_entity_poly.type
_entity_poly.pdbx_seq_one_letter_code
_entity_poly.pdbx_strand_id
1 'polypeptide(L)' 'MQILTAVLEHVKDALTPTTAIVFIVSGLFLIFLDSSSMAEKNLRTEAVLVKAAGILYIIGSLALFIFTK' A
#
# COMPACT_ATOMS: atom_id res chain seq x y z
N MET A 1 -23.40 11.81 -0.21
CA MET A 1 -22.34 12.83 0.01
C MET A 1 -21.79 12.77 1.43
N GLN A 2 -22.62 12.82 2.50
CA GLN A 2 -22.14 12.80 3.90
C GLN A 2 -21.22 11.61 4.26
N ILE A 3 -21.54 10.39 3.79
CA ILE A 3 -20.70 9.20 4.07
C ILE A 3 -19.31 9.34 3.44
N LEU A 4 -19.23 9.83 2.20
CA LEU A 4 -17.95 10.00 1.51
C LEU A 4 -17.08 11.04 2.21
N THR A 5 -17.69 12.13 2.68
CA THR A 5 -16.99 13.17 3.44
C THR A 5 -16.47 12.65 4.79
N ALA A 6 -17.31 11.90 5.52
CA ALA A 6 -16.92 11.31 6.79
C ALA A 6 -15.78 10.29 6.66
N VAL A 7 -15.81 9.45 5.61
CA VAL A 7 -14.71 8.52 5.30
C VAL A 7 -13.44 9.29 4.97
N LEU A 8 -13.53 10.37 4.20
CA LEU A 8 -12.37 11.17 3.81
C LEU A 8 -11.70 11.85 5.02
N GLU A 9 -12.50 12.40 5.95
CA GLU A 9 -12.00 12.99 7.19
C GLU A 9 -11.31 11.93 8.07
N HIS A 10 -11.92 10.75 8.22
CA HIS A 10 -11.34 9.68 9.02
C HIS A 10 -10.02 9.15 8.43
N VAL A 11 -9.95 9.06 7.10
CA VAL A 11 -8.72 8.66 6.39
C VAL A 11 -7.62 9.70 6.61
N LYS A 12 -7.94 10.99 6.57
CA LYS A 12 -6.98 12.08 6.86
C LYS A 12 -6.42 11.99 8.28
N ASP A 13 -7.28 11.76 9.27
CA ASP A 13 -6.85 11.65 10.67
C ASP A 13 -6.00 10.39 10.92
N ALA A 14 -6.30 9.29 10.22
CA ALA A 14 -5.54 8.06 10.32
C ALA A 14 -4.18 8.11 9.60
N LEU A 15 -3.99 9.00 8.62
CA LEU A 15 -2.77 9.17 7.81
C LEU A 15 -1.64 9.88 8.58
N THR A 16 -1.16 9.21 9.62
CA THR A 16 0.02 9.61 10.38
C THR A 16 1.32 9.19 9.69
N PRO A 17 2.47 9.81 10.02
CA PRO A 17 3.77 9.35 9.54
C PRO A 17 4.02 7.86 9.84
N THR A 18 3.54 7.39 11.00
CA THR A 18 3.62 5.98 11.40
C THR A 18 2.88 5.07 10.44
N THR A 19 1.64 5.41 10.08
CA THR A 19 0.88 4.61 9.10
C THR A 19 1.53 4.60 7.72
N ALA A 20 2.11 5.72 7.28
CA ALA A 20 2.83 5.78 6.02
C ALA A 20 4.05 4.84 6.02
N ILE A 21 4.83 4.84 7.11
CA ILE A 21 5.97 3.93 7.29
C ILE A 21 5.51 2.46 7.25
N VAL A 22 4.44 2.12 7.95
CA VAL A 22 3.89 0.75 7.95
C VAL A 22 3.49 0.32 6.54
N PHE A 23 2.84 1.19 5.76
CA PHE A 23 2.48 0.90 4.37
C PHE A 23 3.70 0.75 3.46
N ILE A 24 4.73 1.59 3.64
CA ILE A 24 5.98 1.47 2.88
C ILE A 24 6.66 0.14 3.18
N VAL A 25 6.83 -0.21 4.46
CA VAL A 25 7.45 -1.48 4.87
C VAL A 25 6.65 -2.68 4.36
N SER A 26 5.32 -2.64 4.48
CA SER A 26 4.44 -3.68 3.93
C SER A 26 4.56 -3.79 2.41
N GLY A 27 4.64 -2.67 1.71
CA GLY A 27 4.83 -2.65 0.26
C GLY A 27 6.17 -3.24 -0.17
N LEU A 28 7.25 -2.92 0.55
CA LEU A 28 8.57 -3.53 0.32
C LEU A 28 8.54 -5.04 0.59
N PHE A 29 7.86 -5.48 1.65
CA PHE A 29 7.67 -6.89 1.95
C PHE A 29 6.98 -7.63 0.79
N LEU A 30 5.88 -7.09 0.26
CA LEU A 30 5.17 -7.66 -0.87
C LEU A 30 6.07 -7.73 -2.12
N ILE A 31 6.82 -6.67 -2.40
CA ILE A 31 7.70 -6.59 -3.58
C ILE A 31 8.85 -7.59 -3.50
N PHE A 32 9.52 -7.72 -2.35
CA PHE A 32 10.78 -8.48 -2.28
C PHE A 32 10.61 -9.90 -1.73
N LEU A 33 9.72 -10.10 -0.76
CA LEU A 33 9.57 -11.40 -0.08
C LEU A 33 8.46 -12.21 -0.73
N ASP A 34 7.22 -11.70 -0.72
CA ASP A 34 6.08 -12.48 -1.22
C ASP A 34 6.15 -12.69 -2.73
N SER A 35 6.51 -11.66 -3.52
CA SER A 35 6.61 -11.85 -4.98
C SER A 35 7.68 -12.88 -5.35
N SER A 36 8.81 -12.91 -4.62
CA SER A 36 9.85 -13.91 -4.82
C SER A 36 9.36 -15.31 -4.44
N SER A 37 8.68 -15.45 -3.29
CA SER A 37 8.09 -16.71 -2.86
C SER A 37 7.07 -17.27 -3.87
N MET A 38 6.26 -16.40 -4.48
CA MET A 38 5.31 -16.81 -5.53
C MET A 38 6.02 -17.24 -6.82
N ALA A 39 7.08 -16.52 -7.21
CA ALA A 39 7.88 -16.88 -8.38
C ALA A 39 8.58 -18.24 -8.21
N GLU A 40 9.11 -18.53 -7.01
CA GLU A 40 9.69 -19.83 -6.66
C GLU A 40 8.68 -20.98 -6.77
N LYS A 41 7.40 -20.70 -6.52
CA LYS A 41 6.29 -21.66 -6.64
C LYS A 41 5.73 -21.77 -8.08
N ASN A 42 6.39 -21.17 -9.07
CA ASN A 42 5.91 -21.06 -10.46
C ASN A 42 4.59 -20.27 -10.63
N LEU A 43 4.21 -19.47 -9.65
CA LEU A 43 3.02 -18.60 -9.67
C LEU A 43 3.39 -17.23 -10.24
N ARG A 44 3.65 -17.18 -11.56
CA ARG A 44 4.20 -15.98 -12.23
C ARG A 44 3.22 -14.81 -12.26
N THR A 45 1.92 -15.07 -12.45
CA THR A 45 0.90 -14.02 -12.50
C THR A 45 0.72 -13.40 -11.12
N GLU A 46 0.64 -14.22 -10.10
CA GLU A 46 0.49 -13.84 -8.70
C GLU A 46 1.71 -13.04 -8.23
N ALA A 47 2.93 -13.48 -8.59
CA ALA A 47 4.15 -12.72 -8.30
C ALA A 47 4.08 -11.29 -8.87
N VAL A 48 3.61 -11.12 -10.10
CA VAL A 48 3.44 -9.81 -10.73
C VAL A 48 2.36 -8.99 -10.02
N LEU A 49 1.22 -9.59 -9.69
CA LEU A 49 0.12 -8.92 -9.01
C LEU A 49 0.53 -8.46 -7.60
N VAL A 50 1.20 -9.32 -6.84
CA VAL A 50 1.71 -9.00 -5.50
C VAL A 50 2.74 -7.88 -5.57
N LYS A 51 3.65 -7.92 -6.54
CA LYS A 51 4.62 -6.85 -6.75
C LYS A 51 3.94 -5.51 -7.10
N ALA A 52 2.92 -5.54 -7.97
CA ALA A 52 2.12 -4.36 -8.30
C ALA A 52 1.35 -3.83 -7.08
N ALA A 53 0.77 -4.71 -6.26
CA ALA A 53 0.11 -4.35 -5.02
C ALA A 53 1.08 -3.67 -4.03
N GLY A 54 2.30 -4.20 -3.89
CA GLY A 54 3.32 -3.57 -3.06
C GLY A 54 3.73 -2.18 -3.55
N ILE A 55 3.84 -1.98 -4.87
CA ILE A 55 4.09 -0.65 -5.46
C ILE A 55 2.92 0.31 -5.17
N LEU A 56 1.67 -0.17 -5.30
CA LEU A 56 0.48 0.62 -4.96
C LEU A 56 0.43 1.01 -3.48
N TYR A 57 0.88 0.15 -2.58
CA TYR A 57 0.99 0.48 -1.16
C TYR A 57 1.97 1.62 -0.91
N ILE A 58 3.15 1.58 -1.54
CA ILE A 58 4.18 2.61 -1.39
C ILE A 58 3.71 3.93 -2.03
N ILE A 59 3.30 3.90 -3.30
CA ILE A 59 2.88 5.12 -4.01
C ILE A 59 1.59 5.69 -3.41
N GLY A 60 0.62 4.83 -3.10
CA GLY A 60 -0.65 5.23 -2.50
C GLY A 60 -0.47 5.87 -1.14
N SER A 61 0.37 5.29 -0.27
CA SER A 61 0.65 5.89 1.04
C SER A 61 1.40 7.21 0.96
N LEU A 62 2.38 7.33 0.06
CA LEU A 62 3.10 8.59 -0.18
C LEU A 62 2.18 9.67 -0.76
N ALA A 63 1.38 9.33 -1.78
CA ALA A 63 0.43 10.25 -2.38
C ALA A 63 -0.58 10.74 -1.34
N LEU A 64 -1.19 9.81 -0.61
CA LEU A 64 -2.14 10.16 0.45
C LEU A 64 -1.48 11.04 1.51
N PHE A 65 -0.29 10.72 1.99
CA PHE A 65 0.43 11.52 2.99
C PHE A 65 0.73 12.94 2.49
N ILE A 66 1.10 13.11 1.21
CA ILE A 66 1.37 14.42 0.61
C ILE A 66 0.09 15.24 0.39
N PHE A 67 -1.00 14.61 -0.05
CA PHE A 67 -2.27 15.31 -0.35
C PHE A 67 -3.15 15.58 0.87
N THR A 68 -2.92 14.88 1.98
CA THR A 68 -3.71 15.04 3.21
C THR A 68 -3.06 15.93 4.27
N LYS A 69 -1.77 16.23 4.12
CA LYS A 69 -1.07 17.31 4.85
C LYS A 69 -1.08 18.61 4.05
#